data_AF-A0A2A4RKZ1-F1
#
_entry.id   AF-A0A2A4RKZ1-F1
#
_cell.length_a   1.000
_cell.length_b   1.000
_cell.length_c   1.000
_cell.angle_alpha   90.00
_cell.angle_beta   90.00
_cell.angle_gamma   90.00
#
_symmetry.space_group_name_H-M   'P 1'
#
loop_
_entity.id
_entity.type
_entity.pdbx_description
1 polymer ?
#
loop_
_entity_poly.entity_id
_entity_poly.type
_entity_poly.pdbx_seq_one_letter_code
_entity_poly.pdbx_strand_id
1 'polypeptide(L)'
;MSNKSSKKSPLKIVISIVIVIIAAFFGIDVLNPSSSSDSKVTTQTRQQTSSKSSDTKSAWSTGTGSIADTQQQLVKLAKDKRSGQMVEFQARVVKILKDDNEGARHQRFILAIDYTPSPTNSILIAHNIDLAPRVPIETGDTVTVYGQYEWNDRGGVVHWTHHDPGGRHADGWIELDDQRYD
;
A
#
# COMPACT_ATOMS: atom_id res chain seq x y z
N MET A 1 2.93 -57.93 28.45
CA MET A 1 3.84 -56.77 28.27
C MET A 1 4.12 -56.58 26.79
N SER A 2 3.62 -55.48 26.18
CA SER A 2 4.20 -54.75 25.04
C SER A 2 3.11 -53.91 24.37
N ASN A 3 3.10 -52.61 24.69
CA ASN A 3 2.29 -51.61 24.00
C ASN A 3 3.20 -50.90 22.98
N LYS A 4 2.88 -51.00 21.69
CA LYS A 4 3.70 -50.43 20.61
C LYS A 4 3.31 -48.97 20.40
N SER A 5 4.20 -48.07 20.82
CA SER A 5 4.08 -46.63 20.63
C SER A 5 4.10 -46.25 19.15
N SER A 6 3.10 -45.52 18.68
CA SER A 6 3.13 -44.79 17.41
C SER A 6 2.98 -43.30 17.72
N LYS A 7 4.11 -42.59 17.74
CA LYS A 7 4.15 -41.13 17.75
C LYS A 7 3.73 -40.63 16.37
N LYS A 8 2.53 -40.08 16.24
CA LYS A 8 2.21 -39.20 15.12
C LYS A 8 2.68 -37.79 15.47
N SER A 9 3.65 -37.28 14.72
CA SER A 9 4.08 -35.89 14.76
C SER A 9 2.93 -34.98 14.30
N PRO A 10 2.64 -33.86 14.99
CA PRO A 10 1.70 -32.88 14.46
C PRO A 10 2.31 -32.20 13.23
N LEU A 11 1.62 -32.34 12.12
CA LEU A 11 1.89 -31.78 10.81
C LEU A 11 1.88 -30.23 10.93
N LYS A 12 3.05 -29.59 10.79
CA LYS A 12 3.15 -28.13 10.68
C LYS A 12 2.75 -27.74 9.26
N ILE A 13 1.48 -27.41 9.08
CA ILE A 13 0.97 -26.74 7.88
C ILE A 13 0.45 -25.39 8.35
N VAL A 14 1.37 -24.41 8.44
CA VAL A 14 0.99 -23.00 8.45
C VAL A 14 1.06 -22.56 7.00
N ILE A 15 0.01 -22.86 6.24
CA ILE A 15 -0.21 -22.30 4.92
C ILE A 15 -0.46 -20.81 5.14
N SER A 16 0.60 -20.00 5.05
CA SER A 16 0.50 -18.55 4.96
C SER A 16 0.15 -18.19 3.53
N ILE A 17 -1.06 -18.58 3.12
CA ILE A 17 -1.66 -18.12 1.87
C ILE A 17 -2.11 -16.68 2.12
N VAL A 18 -1.28 -15.72 1.72
CA VAL A 18 -1.79 -14.44 1.25
C VAL A 18 -2.01 -14.63 -0.25
N ILE A 19 -3.12 -15.26 -0.62
CA ILE A 19 -3.68 -15.08 -1.96
C ILE A 19 -4.25 -13.65 -1.94
N VAL A 20 -3.38 -12.71 -2.24
CA VAL A 20 -3.75 -11.47 -2.94
C VAL A 20 -2.87 -11.41 -4.19
N ILE A 21 -2.83 -12.53 -4.92
CA ILE A 21 -2.16 -12.65 -6.24
C ILE A 21 -3.17 -12.38 -7.37
N ILE A 22 -4.45 -12.17 -7.06
CA ILE A 22 -5.48 -11.96 -8.08
C ILE A 22 -6.01 -10.53 -8.03
N ALA A 23 -5.16 -9.59 -8.42
CA ALA A 23 -5.62 -8.34 -9.03
C ALA A 23 -4.70 -7.85 -10.16
N ALA A 24 -3.73 -8.67 -10.59
CA ALA A 24 -2.91 -8.38 -11.76
C ALA A 24 -3.36 -9.15 -13.03
N PHE A 25 -4.28 -10.13 -12.93
CA PHE A 25 -4.65 -10.98 -14.09
C PHE A 25 -6.14 -11.39 -14.24
N PHE A 26 -7.04 -11.10 -13.29
CA PHE A 26 -8.47 -11.39 -13.48
C PHE A 26 -9.32 -10.16 -13.18
N GLY A 27 -9.87 -9.54 -14.23
CA GLY A 27 -10.97 -8.60 -14.14
C GLY A 27 -12.23 -9.31 -13.66
N ILE A 28 -12.35 -9.49 -12.35
CA ILE A 28 -13.60 -9.93 -11.71
C ILE A 28 -14.23 -8.70 -11.08
N ASP A 29 -15.17 -8.13 -11.81
CA ASP A 29 -16.11 -7.15 -11.32
C ASP A 29 -17.04 -7.84 -10.29
N VAL A 30 -16.69 -7.77 -9.01
CA VAL A 30 -17.55 -8.23 -7.92
C VAL A 30 -18.55 -7.12 -7.61
N LEU A 31 -19.67 -7.18 -8.35
CA LEU A 31 -21.01 -6.71 -8.03
C LEU A 31 -21.10 -5.66 -6.91
N ASN A 32 -21.09 -4.39 -7.30
CA ASN A 32 -21.52 -3.29 -6.46
C ASN A 32 -22.94 -2.84 -6.91
N PRO A 33 -24.03 -3.21 -6.21
CA PRO A 33 -25.34 -2.67 -6.51
C PRO A 33 -25.50 -1.35 -5.75
N SER A 34 -25.18 -0.24 -6.38
CA SER A 34 -25.57 1.09 -5.87
C SER A 34 -26.47 1.81 -6.87
N SER A 35 -27.71 1.94 -6.41
CA SER A 35 -28.83 2.69 -6.94
C SER A 35 -28.43 4.12 -7.35
N SER A 36 -28.62 4.47 -8.62
CA SER A 36 -28.60 5.86 -9.06
C SER A 36 -30.03 6.39 -9.13
N SER A 37 -30.39 7.24 -8.18
CA SER A 37 -31.55 8.11 -8.24
C SER A 37 -31.31 9.25 -9.24
N ASP A 38 -32.33 9.55 -10.02
CA ASP A 38 -32.46 10.67 -10.96
C ASP A 38 -31.91 12.00 -10.43
N SER A 39 -31.21 12.74 -11.30
CA SER A 39 -31.25 14.22 -11.31
C SER A 39 -30.81 14.79 -12.67
N LYS A 40 -31.84 14.93 -13.51
CA LYS A 40 -32.12 15.97 -14.50
C LYS A 40 -31.05 17.07 -14.73
N VAL A 41 -30.61 17.11 -15.99
CA VAL A 41 -29.93 18.19 -16.71
C VAL A 41 -30.67 19.53 -16.55
N THR A 42 -29.94 20.61 -16.26
CA THR A 42 -30.35 22.00 -16.58
C THR A 42 -29.12 22.85 -16.89
N THR A 43 -29.06 23.27 -18.15
CA THR A 43 -28.15 24.27 -18.72
C THR A 43 -28.63 25.67 -18.35
N GLN A 44 -27.76 26.52 -17.78
CA GLN A 44 -27.89 27.98 -17.88
C GLN A 44 -26.53 28.68 -17.99
N THR A 45 -26.54 29.67 -18.89
CA THR A 45 -25.45 30.45 -19.48
C THR A 45 -25.19 31.74 -18.68
N ARG A 46 -23.93 32.23 -18.71
CA ARG A 46 -23.51 33.63 -19.07
C ARG A 46 -22.62 34.41 -18.06
N GLN A 47 -21.55 34.98 -18.62
CA GLN A 47 -20.83 36.24 -18.31
C GLN A 47 -19.70 36.32 -17.26
N GLN A 48 -18.49 36.01 -17.72
CA GLN A 48 -17.39 36.98 -17.99
C GLN A 48 -17.37 38.30 -17.19
N THR A 49 -16.38 38.45 -16.30
CA THR A 49 -15.63 39.71 -16.13
C THR A 49 -14.15 39.42 -15.93
N SER A 50 -13.35 40.12 -16.73
CA SER A 50 -11.90 40.13 -16.78
C SER A 50 -11.32 41.01 -15.68
N SER A 51 -10.36 40.49 -14.90
CA SER A 51 -9.34 41.32 -14.26
C SER A 51 -7.96 40.73 -14.54
N LYS A 52 -7.19 41.50 -15.32
CA LYS A 52 -5.75 41.36 -15.53
C LYS A 52 -5.08 41.59 -14.19
N SER A 53 -4.37 40.60 -13.67
CA SER A 53 -3.25 40.82 -12.76
C SER A 53 -2.10 39.92 -13.19
N SER A 54 -1.01 40.61 -13.46
CA SER A 54 0.30 40.16 -13.89
C SER A 54 1.05 39.42 -12.77
N ASP A 55 1.69 38.34 -13.16
CA ASP A 55 2.98 37.87 -12.67
C ASP A 55 3.16 37.72 -11.16
N THR A 56 2.71 36.58 -10.63
CA THR A 56 3.53 35.80 -9.70
C THR A 56 3.51 34.34 -10.11
N LYS A 57 4.70 33.78 -10.35
CA LYS A 57 4.96 32.38 -10.64
C LYS A 57 4.20 31.51 -9.63
N SER A 58 3.25 30.73 -10.12
CA SER A 58 2.64 29.63 -9.38
C SER A 58 3.72 28.59 -9.08
N ALA A 59 4.36 28.76 -7.94
CA ALA A 59 5.08 27.67 -7.30
C ALA A 59 4.07 26.53 -7.13
N TRP A 60 4.41 25.34 -7.63
CA TRP A 60 3.68 24.13 -7.29
C TRP A 60 3.63 24.03 -5.77
N SER A 61 2.45 24.27 -5.21
CA SER A 61 2.16 23.94 -3.83
C SER A 61 2.10 22.42 -3.76
N THR A 62 3.23 21.80 -3.43
CA THR A 62 3.28 20.40 -3.04
C THR A 62 2.39 20.24 -1.82
N GLY A 63 1.16 19.77 -2.04
CA GLY A 63 0.22 19.44 -0.98
C GLY A 63 0.62 18.13 -0.32
N THR A 64 1.76 18.10 0.35
CA THR A 64 2.16 17.00 1.23
C THR A 64 1.56 17.30 2.59
N GLY A 65 0.52 16.56 2.99
CA GLY A 65 0.11 16.54 4.41
C GLY A 65 1.35 16.22 5.26
N SER A 66 1.43 16.72 6.50
CA SER A 66 2.62 16.46 7.30
C SER A 66 2.84 14.94 7.43
N ILE A 67 4.10 14.50 7.61
CA ILE A 67 4.41 13.08 7.84
C ILE A 67 3.54 12.51 8.97
N ALA A 68 3.28 13.31 10.00
CA ALA A 68 2.39 12.93 11.09
C ALA A 68 0.94 12.71 10.61
N ASP A 69 0.42 13.56 9.70
CA ASP A 69 -0.94 13.43 9.18
C ASP A 69 -1.10 12.17 8.31
N THR A 70 -0.12 11.90 7.44
CA THR A 70 -0.14 10.70 6.60
C THR A 70 -0.01 9.41 7.42
N GLN A 71 0.86 9.40 8.42
CA GLN A 71 0.96 8.31 9.39
C GLN A 71 -0.35 8.10 10.19
N GLN A 72 -0.98 9.19 10.64
CA GLN A 72 -2.28 9.13 11.32
C GLN A 72 -3.38 8.56 10.42
N GLN A 73 -3.36 8.92 9.12
CA GLN A 73 -4.27 8.33 8.14
C GLN A 73 -4.10 6.81 8.05
N LEU A 74 -2.87 6.29 8.01
CA LEU A 74 -2.65 4.84 8.01
C LEU A 74 -3.13 4.17 9.29
N VAL A 75 -2.85 4.75 10.46
CA VAL A 75 -3.34 4.22 11.75
C VAL A 75 -4.87 4.19 11.76
N LYS A 76 -5.53 5.19 11.16
CA LYS A 76 -6.99 5.20 11.00
C LYS A 76 -7.47 4.07 10.10
N LEU A 77 -6.85 3.86 8.94
CA LEU A 77 -7.19 2.75 8.03
C LEU A 77 -7.03 1.40 8.73
N ALA A 78 -5.96 1.21 9.51
CA ALA A 78 -5.72 0.02 10.30
C ALA A 78 -6.81 -0.22 11.35
N LYS A 79 -7.15 0.80 12.14
CA LYS A 79 -8.22 0.72 13.17
C LYS A 79 -9.58 0.41 12.56
N ASP A 80 -9.87 1.02 11.42
CA ASP A 80 -11.13 0.83 10.68
C ASP A 80 -11.11 -0.44 9.80
N LYS A 81 -9.99 -1.17 9.74
CA LYS A 81 -9.77 -2.36 8.90
C LYS A 81 -10.11 -2.11 7.42
N ARG A 82 -9.76 -0.93 6.91
CA ARG A 82 -10.04 -0.51 5.53
C ARG A 82 -8.92 -0.94 4.58
N SER A 83 -9.31 -1.17 3.33
CA SER A 83 -8.48 -1.71 2.24
C SER A 83 -8.70 -0.94 0.94
N GLY A 84 -7.75 -1.04 0.01
CA GLY A 84 -7.84 -0.48 -1.35
C GLY A 84 -7.50 1.01 -1.47
N GLN A 85 -6.98 1.65 -0.41
CA GLN A 85 -6.61 3.07 -0.45
C GLN A 85 -5.15 3.24 -0.90
N MET A 86 -4.89 4.09 -1.89
CA MET A 86 -3.53 4.60 -2.13
C MET A 86 -3.12 5.50 -0.98
N VAL A 87 -1.92 5.27 -0.46
CA VAL A 87 -1.34 5.99 0.67
C VAL A 87 0.08 6.40 0.34
N GLU A 88 0.45 7.62 0.72
CA GLU A 88 1.81 8.10 0.78
C GLU A 88 2.17 8.29 2.25
N PHE A 89 3.27 7.71 2.72
CA PHE A 89 3.72 7.89 4.10
C PHE A 89 5.22 7.61 4.23
N GLN A 90 5.82 8.16 5.28
CA GLN A 90 7.20 7.89 5.65
C GLN A 90 7.25 7.06 6.93
N ALA A 91 8.11 6.03 6.99
CA ALA A 91 8.26 5.20 8.19
C ALA A 91 9.63 4.50 8.25
N ARG A 92 9.99 4.04 9.45
CA ARG A 92 11.28 3.40 9.72
C ARG A 92 11.24 1.90 9.49
N VAL A 93 12.24 1.36 8.81
CA VAL A 93 12.46 -0.09 8.65
C VAL A 93 12.85 -0.70 10.00
N VAL A 94 12.01 -1.59 10.52
CA VAL A 94 12.27 -2.30 11.78
C VAL A 94 12.65 -3.76 11.58
N LYS A 95 12.35 -4.33 10.41
CA LYS A 95 12.73 -5.71 10.09
C LYS A 95 12.75 -5.97 8.60
N ILE A 96 13.84 -6.54 8.10
CA ILE A 96 13.90 -7.10 6.75
C ILE A 96 13.55 -8.59 6.82
N LEU A 97 12.66 -9.05 5.93
CA LEU A 97 12.24 -10.44 5.84
C LEU A 97 12.93 -11.11 4.65
N LYS A 98 12.90 -12.45 4.60
CA LYS A 98 13.24 -13.15 3.36
C LYS A 98 12.30 -12.70 2.26
N ASP A 99 12.80 -12.62 1.04
CA ASP A 99 11.96 -12.41 -0.12
C ASP A 99 10.89 -13.49 -0.21
N ASP A 100 9.74 -13.10 -0.73
CA ASP A 100 8.78 -14.05 -1.26
C ASP A 100 9.18 -14.40 -2.70
N ASN A 101 9.30 -15.69 -2.98
CA ASN A 101 9.66 -16.19 -4.30
C ASN A 101 8.59 -17.14 -4.86
N GLU A 102 7.41 -17.20 -4.23
CA GLU A 102 6.27 -17.95 -4.74
C GLU A 102 5.44 -17.07 -5.68
N GLY A 103 5.47 -17.37 -6.98
CA GLY A 103 4.83 -16.51 -7.99
C GLY A 103 5.71 -15.31 -8.35
N ALA A 104 5.11 -14.12 -8.46
CA ALA A 104 5.88 -12.88 -8.63
C ALA A 104 6.73 -12.61 -7.38
N ARG A 105 7.99 -12.27 -7.58
CA ARG A 105 8.95 -12.11 -6.48
C ARG A 105 8.69 -10.81 -5.74
N HIS A 106 8.69 -10.86 -4.41
CA HIS A 106 8.50 -9.69 -3.57
C HIS A 106 9.63 -9.54 -2.55
N GLN A 107 10.24 -8.36 -2.52
CA GLN A 107 11.00 -7.91 -1.36
C GLN A 107 10.02 -7.60 -0.23
N ARG A 108 10.31 -8.11 0.97
CA ARG A 108 9.45 -7.95 2.13
C ARG A 108 10.19 -7.35 3.32
N PHE A 109 9.58 -6.36 3.94
CA PHE A 109 10.10 -5.72 5.14
C PHE A 109 8.97 -5.07 5.94
N ILE A 110 9.24 -4.81 7.22
CA ILE A 110 8.28 -4.23 8.14
C ILE A 110 8.70 -2.80 8.45
N LEU A 111 7.76 -1.89 8.29
CA LEU A 111 7.85 -0.51 8.71
C LEU A 111 7.12 -0.32 10.04
N ALA A 112 7.65 0.54 10.90
CA ALA A 112 6.98 1.00 12.11
C ALA A 112 6.58 2.46 11.96
N ILE A 113 5.28 2.73 12.15
CA ILE A 113 4.69 4.08 12.14
C ILE A 113 5.02 4.82 13.45
N ASP A 114 5.14 4.07 14.54
CA ASP A 114 5.46 4.57 15.89
C ASP A 114 6.59 3.72 16.49
N TYR A 115 7.26 4.23 17.54
CA TYR A 115 8.41 3.60 18.18
C TYR A 115 8.12 2.18 18.71
N THR A 116 6.86 1.88 19.02
CA THR A 116 6.46 0.55 19.51
C THR A 116 5.59 -0.15 18.45
N PRO A 117 6.11 -1.19 17.77
CA PRO A 117 5.34 -1.92 16.77
C PRO A 117 4.12 -2.62 17.40
N SER A 118 2.97 -2.46 16.76
CA SER A 118 1.71 -3.15 17.06
C SER A 118 0.99 -3.48 15.75
N PRO A 119 -0.04 -4.34 15.73
CA PRO A 119 -0.78 -4.63 14.48
C PRO A 119 -1.34 -3.38 13.79
N THR A 120 -1.59 -2.29 14.52
CA THR A 120 -2.09 -1.02 13.97
C THR A 120 -0.98 -0.02 13.62
N ASN A 121 0.23 -0.24 14.12
CA ASN A 121 1.37 0.67 13.96
C ASN A 121 2.56 0.00 13.24
N SER A 122 2.35 -1.18 12.66
CA SER A 122 3.32 -1.88 11.82
C SER A 122 2.71 -2.19 10.46
N ILE A 123 3.50 -2.03 9.41
CA ILE A 123 3.09 -2.25 8.02
C ILE A 123 4.06 -3.22 7.37
N LEU A 124 3.55 -4.27 6.76
CA LEU A 124 4.34 -5.11 5.86
C LEU A 124 4.39 -4.46 4.47
N ILE A 125 5.57 -4.22 3.93
CA ILE A 125 5.75 -3.88 2.52
C ILE A 125 5.93 -5.17 1.72
N ALA A 126 5.20 -5.29 0.61
CA ALA A 126 5.37 -6.31 -0.42
C ALA A 126 5.69 -5.62 -1.75
N HIS A 127 6.99 -5.42 -2.00
CA HIS A 127 7.48 -4.72 -3.19
C HIS A 127 7.86 -5.71 -4.28
N ASN A 128 7.18 -5.64 -5.43
CA ASN A 128 7.39 -6.59 -6.53
C ASN A 128 8.71 -6.30 -7.25
N ILE A 129 9.71 -7.15 -7.02
CA ILE A 129 11.07 -7.00 -7.57
C ILE A 129 11.25 -7.63 -8.96
N ASP A 130 10.16 -8.11 -9.57
CA ASP A 130 10.12 -8.41 -11.00
C ASP A 130 9.72 -7.20 -11.84
N LEU A 131 9.01 -6.24 -11.23
CA LEU A 131 8.53 -5.02 -11.90
C LEU A 131 9.39 -3.80 -11.60
N ALA A 132 9.94 -3.72 -10.39
CA ALA A 132 10.78 -2.62 -9.93
C ALA A 132 12.14 -3.12 -9.41
N PRO A 133 13.19 -2.28 -9.38
CA PRO A 133 14.46 -2.65 -8.77
C PRO A 133 14.32 -2.86 -7.26
N ARG A 134 15.03 -3.86 -6.71
CA ARG A 134 15.12 -4.06 -5.26
C ARG A 134 15.64 -2.80 -4.57
N VAL A 135 14.97 -2.38 -3.49
CA VAL A 135 15.40 -1.25 -2.66
C VAL A 135 16.55 -1.70 -1.74
N PRO A 136 17.71 -1.04 -1.73
CA PRO A 136 18.88 -1.42 -0.94
C PRO A 136 18.76 -0.94 0.52
N ILE A 137 17.65 -1.28 1.19
CA ILE A 137 17.36 -0.90 2.58
C ILE A 137 18.15 -1.73 3.61
N GLU A 138 18.44 -1.10 4.73
CA GLU A 138 18.91 -1.69 5.97
C GLU A 138 17.92 -1.49 7.13
N THR A 139 18.14 -2.21 8.23
CA THR A 139 17.32 -1.99 9.42
C THR A 139 17.68 -0.64 10.04
N GLY A 140 16.70 0.24 10.05
CA GLY A 140 16.79 1.54 10.67
C GLY A 140 16.70 2.71 9.72
N ASP A 141 16.75 2.44 8.42
CA ASP A 141 16.48 3.40 7.37
C ASP A 141 15.04 3.92 7.49
N THR A 142 14.86 5.13 6.99
CA THR A 142 13.55 5.74 6.81
C THR A 142 13.26 5.77 5.33
N VAL A 143 12.11 5.22 4.94
CA VAL A 143 11.65 5.22 3.55
C VAL A 143 10.35 5.97 3.42
N THR A 144 10.16 6.64 2.29
CA THR A 144 8.86 7.17 1.87
C THR A 144 8.24 6.16 0.90
N VAL A 145 6.98 5.80 1.10
CA VAL A 145 6.29 4.78 0.31
C VAL A 145 5.02 5.39 -0.25
N TYR A 146 4.81 5.19 -1.54
CA TYR A 146 3.51 5.39 -2.19
C TYR A 146 3.02 4.04 -2.74
N GLY A 147 1.86 3.60 -2.29
CA GLY A 147 1.30 2.31 -2.69
C GLY A 147 -0.11 2.09 -2.16
N GLN A 148 -0.71 0.95 -2.48
CA GLN A 148 -2.05 0.60 -2.00
C GLN A 148 -1.96 -0.07 -0.63
N TYR A 149 -2.79 0.38 0.31
CA TYR A 149 -2.94 -0.21 1.64
C TYR A 149 -4.02 -1.28 1.67
N GLU A 150 -3.72 -2.39 2.35
CA GLU A 150 -4.59 -3.52 2.61
C GLU A 150 -4.58 -3.91 4.08
N TRP A 151 -5.71 -4.39 4.62
CA TRP A 151 -5.80 -4.91 5.98
C TRP A 151 -5.96 -6.43 6.02
N ASN A 152 -5.26 -7.11 6.93
CA ASN A 152 -5.50 -8.51 7.27
C ASN A 152 -5.38 -8.76 8.79
N ASP A 153 -5.61 -10.01 9.23
CA ASP A 153 -5.58 -10.39 10.65
C ASP A 153 -4.20 -10.25 11.34
N ARG A 154 -3.15 -9.98 10.57
CA ARG A 154 -1.77 -9.75 11.04
C ARG A 154 -1.37 -8.27 11.01
N GLY A 155 -2.23 -7.39 10.50
CA GLY A 155 -1.99 -5.95 10.39
C GLY A 155 -2.08 -5.42 8.96
N GLY A 156 -1.54 -4.21 8.77
CA GLY A 156 -1.51 -3.55 7.46
C GLY A 156 -0.46 -4.12 6.52
N VAL A 157 -0.78 -4.16 5.23
CA VAL A 157 0.12 -4.48 4.12
C VAL A 157 0.08 -3.35 3.10
N VAL A 158 1.21 -2.97 2.54
CA VAL A 158 1.27 -2.09 1.38
C VAL A 158 1.92 -2.83 0.21
N HIS A 159 1.23 -2.81 -0.91
CA HIS A 159 1.61 -3.38 -2.21
C HIS A 159 1.39 -2.33 -3.30
N TRP A 160 1.52 -2.68 -4.58
CA TRP A 160 1.51 -1.71 -5.69
C TRP A 160 2.51 -0.57 -5.47
N THR A 161 3.72 -0.91 -5.05
CA THR A 161 4.82 0.05 -4.84
C THR A 161 5.75 0.10 -6.04
N HIS A 162 5.17 0.02 -7.23
CA HIS A 162 5.86 0.00 -8.53
C HIS A 162 4.97 0.66 -9.59
N HIS A 163 5.56 1.06 -10.71
CA HIS A 163 4.83 1.48 -11.90
C HIS A 163 3.99 0.30 -12.43
N ASP A 164 2.73 0.55 -12.83
CA ASP A 164 1.91 -0.45 -13.53
C ASP A 164 2.13 -0.33 -15.05
N PRO A 165 2.86 -1.26 -15.70
CA PRO A 165 3.13 -1.18 -17.14
C PRO A 165 1.86 -1.21 -17.99
N GLY A 166 0.75 -1.70 -17.43
CA GLY A 166 -0.54 -1.76 -18.08
C GLY A 166 -1.41 -0.52 -17.90
N GLY A 167 -1.07 0.40 -16.99
CA GLY A 167 -1.85 1.59 -16.67
C GLY A 167 -3.29 1.29 -16.21
N ARG A 168 -3.52 0.13 -15.59
CA ARG A 168 -4.83 -0.33 -15.09
C ARG A 168 -5.03 0.01 -13.61
N HIS A 169 -3.95 0.27 -12.88
CA HIS A 169 -3.94 0.69 -11.50
C HIS A 169 -3.10 1.97 -11.34
N ALA A 170 -3.29 2.69 -10.22
CA ALA A 170 -2.38 3.77 -9.87
C ALA A 170 -0.97 3.21 -9.64
N ASP A 171 0.03 3.91 -10.18
CA ASP A 171 1.44 3.64 -9.93
C ASP A 171 1.78 3.79 -8.45
N GLY A 172 2.86 3.14 -8.03
CA GLY A 172 3.47 3.36 -6.73
C GLY A 172 4.98 3.34 -6.81
N TRP A 173 5.61 3.56 -5.67
CA TRP A 173 7.07 3.66 -5.56
C TRP A 173 7.53 3.55 -4.11
N ILE A 174 8.81 3.26 -3.93
CA ILE A 174 9.52 3.41 -2.66
C ILE A 174 10.67 4.38 -2.88
N GLU A 175 10.90 5.25 -1.91
CA GLU A 175 11.98 6.24 -1.94
C GLU A 175 12.87 6.06 -0.71
N LEU A 176 14.18 5.98 -0.96
CA LEU A 176 15.25 5.89 0.03
C LEU A 176 16.34 6.90 -0.38
N ASP A 177 16.72 7.79 0.53
CA ASP A 177 17.77 8.81 0.31
C ASP A 177 17.60 9.58 -1.01
N ASP A 178 16.40 10.11 -1.25
CA ASP A 178 16.00 10.85 -2.47
C ASP A 178 16.08 10.03 -3.78
N GLN A 179 16.32 8.72 -3.70
CA GLN A 179 16.27 7.81 -4.84
C GLN A 179 14.95 7.01 -4.84
N ARG A 180 14.23 7.09 -5.97
CA ARG A 180 12.98 6.38 -6.20
C ARG A 180 13.18 5.01 -6.87
N TYR A 181 12.37 4.05 -6.46
CA TYR A 181 12.31 2.68 -6.95
C TYR A 181 10.85 2.37 -7.32
N ASP A 182 10.59 2.18 -8.61
CA ASP A 182 9.27 1.89 -9.20
C ASP A 182 9.34 0.98 -10.42
#